data_AF-A0A2V5Y200-F1
#
_entry.id   AF-A0A2V5Y200-F1
#
_cell.length_a   1.000
_cell.length_b   1.000
_cell.length_c   1.000
_cell.angle_alpha   90.00
_cell.angle_beta   90.00
_cell.angle_gamma   90.00
#
_symmetry.space_group_name_H-M   'P 1'
#
loop_
_entity.id
_entity.type
_entity.pdbx_description
1 polymer ?
#
loop_
_entity_poly.entity_id
_entity_poly.type
_entity_poly.pdbx_seq_one_letter_code
_entity_poly.pdbx_strand_id
1 'polypeptide(L)' 'MATIREPTESERKEWHADFEAAARRSLEQRMKYAFIKTYKPVLDDARSRSFDTMQEYRQWCEQNLPRWLGYHRV' A
#
# COMPACT_ATOMS: atom_id res chain seq x y z
N MET A 1 -13.74 11.13 13.91
CA MET A 1 -13.87 9.81 13.23
C MET A 1 -14.28 10.09 11.81
N ALA A 2 -13.45 9.80 10.82
CA ALA A 2 -13.84 9.93 9.42
C ALA A 2 -14.89 8.86 9.11
N THR A 3 -16.04 9.26 8.59
CA THR A 3 -17.09 8.32 8.15
C THR A 3 -16.56 7.57 6.92
N ILE A 4 -16.31 6.27 7.05
CA ILE A 4 -15.95 5.42 5.92
C ILE A 4 -17.18 5.33 5.01
N ARG A 5 -17.05 5.77 3.76
CA ARG A 5 -18.12 5.69 2.75
C ARG A 5 -18.25 4.24 2.28
N GLU A 6 -19.48 3.72 2.31
CA GLU A 6 -19.79 2.45 1.67
C GLU A 6 -19.79 2.58 0.14
N PRO A 7 -19.14 1.66 -0.60
CA PRO A 7 -19.20 1.68 -2.05
C PRO A 7 -20.61 1.31 -2.54
N THR A 8 -20.99 1.90 -3.65
CA THR A 8 -22.20 1.58 -4.41
C THR A 8 -22.08 0.18 -5.05
N GLU A 9 -23.21 -0.37 -5.48
CA GLU A 9 -23.20 -1.64 -6.21
C GLU A 9 -22.45 -1.54 -7.55
N SER A 10 -22.53 -0.39 -8.23
CA SER A 10 -21.80 -0.14 -9.46
C SER A 10 -20.29 -0.18 -9.25
N GLU A 11 -19.78 0.50 -8.22
CA GLU A 11 -18.35 0.50 -7.88
C GLU A 11 -17.86 -0.92 -7.56
N ARG A 12 -18.65 -1.70 -6.80
CA ARG A 12 -18.30 -3.11 -6.53
C ARG A 12 -18.20 -3.94 -7.80
N LYS A 13 -19.12 -3.76 -8.76
CA LYS A 13 -19.09 -4.47 -10.06
C LYS A 13 -17.88 -4.06 -10.89
N GLU A 14 -17.55 -2.77 -10.92
CA GLU A 14 -16.38 -2.25 -11.61
C GLU A 14 -15.08 -2.83 -11.03
N TRP A 15 -14.92 -2.82 -9.70
CA TRP A 15 -13.75 -3.41 -9.04
C TRP A 15 -13.62 -4.90 -9.32
N HIS A 16 -14.74 -5.63 -9.34
CA HIS A 16 -14.73 -7.05 -9.67
C HIS A 16 -14.31 -7.28 -11.13
N ALA A 17 -14.74 -6.41 -12.06
CA ALA A 17 -14.32 -6.47 -13.46
C ALA A 17 -12.82 -6.15 -13.62
N ASP A 18 -12.30 -5.16 -12.90
CA ASP A 18 -10.87 -4.83 -12.88
C ASP A 18 -10.02 -5.99 -12.35
N PHE A 19 -10.51 -6.65 -11.29
CA PHE A 19 -9.85 -7.81 -10.72
C PHE A 19 -9.78 -8.97 -11.72
N GLU A 20 -10.90 -9.27 -12.38
CA GLU A 20 -10.97 -10.27 -13.45
C GLU A 20 -10.04 -9.93 -14.63
N ALA A 21 -10.00 -8.68 -15.06
CA ALA A 21 -9.12 -8.22 -16.13
C ALA A 21 -7.63 -8.37 -15.74
N ALA A 22 -7.27 -8.04 -14.49
CA ALA A 22 -5.93 -8.25 -13.97
C ALA A 22 -5.55 -9.73 -13.88
N ALA A 23 -6.51 -10.59 -13.49
CA ALA A 23 -6.31 -12.02 -13.40
C ALA A 23 -6.04 -12.68 -14.77
N ARG A 24 -6.59 -12.14 -15.86
CA ARG A 24 -6.37 -12.66 -17.22
C ARG A 24 -5.02 -12.28 -17.84
N ARG A 25 -4.25 -11.37 -17.23
CA ARG A 25 -2.93 -10.95 -17.75
C ARG A 25 -1.97 -12.14 -17.81
N SER A 26 -1.23 -12.26 -18.91
CA SER A 26 -0.23 -13.31 -19.07
C SER A 26 0.87 -13.18 -18.01
N LEU A 27 1.57 -14.29 -17.73
CA LEU A 27 2.71 -14.27 -16.80
C LEU A 27 3.76 -13.23 -17.22
N GLU A 28 4.05 -13.13 -18.52
CA GLU A 28 4.97 -12.13 -19.07
C GLU A 28 4.52 -10.69 -18.73
N GLN A 29 3.25 -10.36 -18.97
CA GLN A 29 2.72 -9.04 -18.65
C GLN A 29 2.78 -8.76 -17.15
N ARG A 30 2.48 -9.75 -16.30
CA ARG A 30 2.61 -9.63 -14.85
C ARG A 30 4.06 -9.35 -14.46
N MET A 31 5.02 -10.11 -14.97
CA MET A 31 6.44 -9.89 -14.67
C MET A 31 6.93 -8.52 -15.14
N LYS A 32 6.43 -8.03 -16.28
CA LYS A 32 6.80 -6.72 -16.83
C LYS A 32 6.28 -5.54 -16.00
N TYR A 33 5.07 -5.64 -15.42
CA TYR A 33 4.37 -4.50 -14.81
C TYR A 33 4.06 -4.63 -13.32
N ALA A 34 4.19 -5.81 -12.70
CA ALA A 34 3.86 -6.01 -11.29
C ALA A 34 4.95 -5.51 -10.32
N PHE A 35 6.18 -5.35 -10.79
CA PHE A 35 7.28 -4.84 -9.97
C PHE A 35 7.45 -3.34 -10.13
N ILE A 36 7.44 -2.64 -9.01
CA ILE A 36 7.72 -1.21 -8.95
C ILE A 36 9.16 -1.05 -8.46
N LYS A 37 10.05 -0.57 -9.33
CA LYS A 37 11.41 -0.19 -8.95
C LYS A 37 11.42 1.27 -8.48
N THR A 38 11.05 1.47 -7.22
CA THR A 38 11.01 2.79 -6.59
C THR A 38 11.77 2.74 -5.27
N TYR A 39 12.67 3.70 -5.08
CA TYR A 39 13.29 3.96 -3.80
C TYR A 39 12.24 4.42 -2.80
N LYS A 40 12.16 3.75 -1.65
CA LYS A 40 11.28 4.09 -0.53
C LYS A 40 12.13 4.81 0.52
N PRO A 41 12.05 6.15 0.60
CA PRO A 41 12.87 6.92 1.52
C PRO A 41 12.73 6.42 2.94
N VAL A 42 13.84 6.41 3.68
CA VAL A 42 13.96 5.91 5.04
C VAL A 42 13.82 4.38 5.15
N LEU A 43 12.83 3.75 4.48
CA LEU A 43 12.67 2.30 4.50
C LEU A 43 13.86 1.57 3.88
N ASP A 44 14.32 2.03 2.71
CA ASP A 44 15.44 1.40 1.99
C ASP A 44 16.81 1.79 2.56
N ASP A 45 16.87 2.77 3.47
CA ASP A 45 18.13 3.32 4.02
C ASP A 45 18.75 2.48 5.13
N ALA A 46 18.03 1.47 5.63
CA ALA A 46 18.54 0.57 6.65
C ALA A 46 18.13 -0.88 6.36
N ARG A 47 18.99 -1.82 6.74
CA ARG A 47 18.74 -3.26 6.55
C ARG A 47 17.55 -3.76 7.37
N SER A 48 17.37 -3.24 8.58
CA SER A 48 16.28 -3.63 9.49
C SER A 48 16.07 -2.58 10.57
N ARG A 49 14.83 -2.50 11.09
CA ARG A 49 14.47 -1.75 12.30
C ARG A 49 13.49 -2.59 13.10
N SER A 50 13.61 -2.56 14.42
CA SER A 50 12.73 -3.24 15.37
C SER A 50 12.30 -2.25 16.45
N PHE A 51 11.12 -2.47 17.01
CA PHE A 51 10.52 -1.66 18.06
C PHE A 51 9.99 -2.60 19.14
N ASP A 52 10.04 -2.19 20.40
CA ASP A 52 9.57 -3.01 21.50
C ASP A 52 8.04 -2.92 21.62
N THR A 53 7.44 -1.84 21.11
CA THR A 53 5.99 -1.67 21.09
C THR A 53 5.43 -1.18 19.76
N MET A 54 4.16 -1.48 19.52
CA MET A 54 3.42 -0.95 18.38
C MET A 54 3.17 0.56 18.48
N GLN A 55 3.31 1.18 19.65
CA GLN A 55 3.21 2.63 19.81
C GLN A 55 4.47 3.32 19.30
N GLU A 56 5.64 2.82 19.69
CA GLU A 56 6.94 3.30 19.20
C GLU A 56 7.05 3.19 17.69
N TYR A 57 6.67 2.04 17.12
CA TYR A 57 6.61 1.85 15.68
C TYR A 57 5.75 2.92 14.98
N ARG A 58 4.53 3.17 15.47
CA ARG A 58 3.63 4.16 14.87
C ARG A 58 4.17 5.59 14.98
N GLN A 59 4.69 5.96 16.14
CA GLN A 59 5.27 7.28 16.36
C GLN A 59 6.48 7.50 15.44
N TRP A 60 7.33 6.49 15.29
CA TRP A 60 8.46 6.55 14.37
C TRP A 60 7.98 6.70 12.92
N CYS A 61 6.95 5.95 12.49
CA CYS A 61 6.37 6.08 11.15
C CYS A 61 5.84 7.50 10.87
N GLU A 62 5.15 8.12 11.83
CA GLU A 62 4.61 9.48 11.70
C GLU A 62 5.71 10.55 11.59
N GLN A 63 6.86 10.33 12.24
CA GLN A 63 7.94 11.31 12.29
C GLN A 63 8.92 11.18 11.12
N ASN A 64 9.14 9.95 10.63
CA ASN A 64 10.26 9.66 9.74
C ASN A 64 9.82 9.27 8.32
N LEU A 65 8.63 8.69 8.13
CA LEU A 65 8.22 8.24 6.81
C LEU A 65 7.53 9.37 6.01
N PRO A 66 7.68 9.40 4.69
CA PRO A 66 6.81 10.21 3.85
C PRO A 66 5.33 9.78 3.95
N ARG A 67 4.41 10.76 3.99
CA ARG A 67 2.95 10.51 4.07
C ARG A 67 2.41 9.60 2.97
N TRP A 68 2.95 9.72 1.75
CA TRP A 68 2.49 8.94 0.59
C TRP A 68 2.76 7.43 0.71
N LEU A 69 3.62 7.00 1.64
CA LEU A 69 3.82 5.58 1.93
C LEU A 69 2.66 4.95 2.73
N GLY A 70 1.73 5.74 3.27
CA GLY A 70 0.52 5.23 3.92
C GLY A 70 0.69 4.67 5.34
N TYR A 71 1.87 4.84 5.96
CA TYR A 71 2.14 4.39 7.33
C TYR A 71 1.72 5.39 8.42
N HIS A 72 1.24 6.58 8.04
CA HIS A 72 0.70 7.55 8.98
C HIS A 72 -0.67 7.09 9.46
N ARG A 73 -1.05 7.48 10.68
CA ARG A 73 -2.41 7.23 11.16
C ARG A 73 -3.46 7.90 10.25
N VAL A 74 -4.56 7.18 10.04
CA VAL A 74 -5.77 7.61 9.31
C VAL A 74 -6.80 8.16 10.30
#